data_AF-A0A183TVU8-F1
#
_entry.id   AF-A0A183TVU8-F1
#
_cell.length_a   1.000
_cell.length_b   1.000
_cell.length_c   1.000
_cell.angle_alpha   90.00
_cell.angle_beta   90.00
_cell.angle_gamma   90.00
#
_symmetry.space_group_name_H-M   'P 1'
#
loop_
_entity.id
_entity.type
_entity.pdbx_description
1 polymer ?
#
loop_
_entity_poly.entity_id
_entity_poly.type
_entity_poly.pdbx_seq_one_letter_code
_entity_poly.pdbx_strand_id
1 'polypeptide(L)'
;MDPEASLSLAATRDSMHLMSSLCSDHLSAGFLLSDASDHWQIRCIWSGDEKNGTCAPAPNINGPVDYIAPSKWRQLIRKFREEIGCSPKEIEKVEKVQELYICKERCSHAGVGYIPSIFIMSTILFSWATFILPS
;
A
#
# COMPACT_ATOMS: atom_id res chain seq x y z
N MET A 1 28.90 -27.29 14.60
CA MET A 1 28.14 -26.46 13.64
C MET A 1 27.12 -25.73 14.48
N ASP A 2 27.47 -24.52 14.92
CA ASP A 2 26.74 -23.84 15.99
C ASP A 2 25.42 -23.25 15.49
N PRO A 3 24.27 -23.70 16.01
CA PRO A 3 22.94 -23.29 15.53
C PRO A 3 22.66 -21.80 15.76
N GLU A 4 23.28 -21.19 16.77
CA GLU A 4 23.17 -19.74 17.04
C GLU A 4 23.80 -18.87 15.94
N ALA A 5 24.95 -19.27 15.40
CA ALA A 5 25.63 -18.52 14.35
C ALA A 5 24.85 -18.54 13.02
N SER A 6 24.17 -19.66 12.71
CA SER A 6 23.29 -19.74 11.55
C SER A 6 22.01 -18.90 11.70
N LEU A 7 21.48 -18.79 12.92
CA LEU A 7 20.27 -18.01 13.21
C LEU A 7 20.56 -16.50 13.13
N SER A 8 21.72 -16.05 13.63
CA SER A 8 22.13 -14.65 13.53
C SER A 8 22.43 -14.22 12.09
N LEU A 9 23.01 -15.11 11.28
CA LEU A 9 23.25 -14.90 9.84
C LEU A 9 21.93 -14.83 9.04
N ALA A 10 20.94 -15.65 9.38
CA ALA A 10 19.62 -15.57 8.76
C ALA A 10 18.90 -14.26 9.13
N ALA A 11 18.90 -13.87 10.41
CA ALA A 11 18.27 -12.63 10.87
C ALA A 11 18.90 -11.38 10.25
N THR A 12 20.22 -11.34 10.11
CA THR A 12 20.94 -10.23 9.45
C THR A 12 20.67 -10.18 7.95
N ARG A 13 20.56 -11.34 7.29
CA ARG A 13 20.16 -11.43 5.89
C ARG A 13 18.74 -10.93 5.66
N ASP A 14 17.80 -11.32 6.50
CA ASP A 14 16.40 -10.89 6.41
C ASP A 14 16.26 -9.38 6.65
N SER A 15 16.97 -8.84 7.65
CA SER A 15 17.03 -7.39 7.90
C SER A 15 17.58 -6.61 6.70
N MET A 16 18.57 -7.16 5.98
CA MET A 16 19.15 -6.53 4.80
C MET A 16 18.16 -6.54 3.62
N HIS A 17 17.43 -7.64 3.43
CA HIS A 17 16.38 -7.72 2.42
C HIS A 17 15.23 -6.75 2.70
N LEU A 18 14.83 -6.61 3.96
CA LEU A 18 13.80 -5.65 4.37
C LEU A 18 14.24 -4.21 4.09
N MET A 19 15.47 -3.84 4.46
CA MET A 19 16.04 -2.51 4.16
C MET A 19 16.06 -2.21 2.66
N SER A 20 16.52 -3.16 1.84
CA SER A 20 16.52 -3.02 0.39
C SER A 20 15.09 -2.82 -0.17
N SER A 21 14.12 -3.59 0.35
CA SER A 21 12.72 -3.44 -0.01
C SER A 21 12.19 -2.04 0.33
N LEU A 22 12.46 -1.54 1.54
CA LEU A 22 12.02 -0.21 1.99
C LEU A 22 12.67 0.92 1.20
N CYS A 23 13.96 0.81 0.86
CA CYS A 23 14.65 1.77 0.00
C CYS A 23 14.10 1.77 -1.44
N SER A 24 13.55 0.65 -1.90
CA SER A 24 12.93 0.55 -3.22
C SER A 24 11.48 1.03 -3.27
N ASP A 25 10.75 0.96 -2.14
CA ASP A 25 9.35 1.37 -2.06
C ASP A 25 9.19 2.88 -2.27
N HIS A 26 8.35 3.23 -3.24
CA HIS A 26 7.97 4.60 -3.59
C HIS A 26 6.46 4.84 -3.45
N LEU A 27 5.68 3.83 -3.04
CA LEU A 27 4.23 3.91 -2.90
C LEU A 27 3.85 4.19 -1.44
N SER A 28 4.44 3.46 -0.49
CA SER A 28 4.04 3.58 0.93
C SER A 28 5.12 4.18 1.82
N ALA A 29 6.39 4.06 1.44
CA ALA A 29 7.54 4.53 2.21
C ALA A 29 7.42 5.97 2.75
N GLY A 30 6.92 6.90 1.94
CA GLY A 30 6.76 8.31 2.33
C GLY A 30 5.81 8.54 3.52
N PHE A 31 4.97 7.55 3.85
CA PHE A 31 4.03 7.58 4.96
C PHE A 31 4.57 6.94 6.25
N LEU A 32 5.66 6.19 6.17
CA LEU A 32 6.19 5.43 7.31
C LEU A 32 6.89 6.31 8.36
N LEU A 33 7.35 7.52 7.99
CA LEU A 33 7.92 8.49 8.95
C LEU A 33 6.87 9.23 9.78
N SER A 34 5.59 9.09 9.45
CA SER A 34 4.55 9.81 10.18
C SER A 34 4.30 9.15 11.52
N ASP A 35 4.35 9.91 12.61
CA ASP A 35 3.95 9.45 13.95
C ASP A 35 2.50 8.95 13.99
N ALA A 36 1.70 9.32 12.97
CA ALA A 36 0.32 8.90 12.83
C ALA A 36 0.11 7.65 11.97
N SER A 37 1.18 7.11 11.37
CA SER A 37 1.09 6.01 10.41
C SER A 37 0.53 4.71 11.02
N ASP A 38 0.82 4.49 12.30
CA ASP A 38 0.41 3.34 13.10
C ASP A 38 -1.12 3.21 13.26
N HIS A 39 -1.85 4.32 13.27
CA HIS A 39 -3.30 4.36 13.42
C HIS A 39 -4.05 4.68 12.12
N TRP A 40 -3.34 4.83 11.01
CA TRP A 40 -3.97 5.03 9.71
C TRP A 40 -4.69 3.77 9.23
N GLN A 41 -5.85 3.98 8.60
CA GLN A 41 -6.56 2.88 7.97
C GLN A 41 -5.82 2.45 6.70
N ILE A 42 -5.91 1.16 6.37
CA ILE A 42 -5.41 0.64 5.10
C ILE A 42 -6.29 1.16 3.96
N ARG A 43 -5.66 1.83 3.00
CA ARG A 43 -6.29 2.44 1.83
C ARG A 43 -5.60 2.02 0.55
N CYS A 44 -6.31 2.17 -0.56
CA CYS A 44 -5.70 2.02 -1.88
C CYS A 44 -4.90 3.28 -2.20
N ILE A 45 -3.65 3.08 -2.62
CA ILE A 45 -2.75 4.11 -3.10
C ILE A 45 -2.20 3.69 -4.46
N TRP A 46 -2.02 4.64 -5.37
CA TRP A 46 -1.40 4.35 -6.66
C TRP A 46 -0.63 5.55 -7.17
N SER A 47 0.42 5.27 -7.95
CA SER A 47 1.19 6.26 -8.68
C SER A 47 0.69 6.33 -10.13
N GLY A 48 0.81 7.49 -10.77
CA GLY A 48 0.27 7.73 -12.13
C GLY A 48 0.82 6.80 -13.23
N ASP A 49 2.00 6.20 -13.03
CA ASP A 49 2.59 5.17 -13.89
C ASP A 49 2.05 3.75 -13.67
N GLU A 50 1.38 3.50 -12.54
CA GLU A 50 1.05 2.15 -12.13
C GLU A 50 -0.39 1.77 -12.52
N LYS A 51 -0.52 0.58 -13.11
CA LYS A 51 -1.83 0.03 -13.48
C LYS A 51 -2.61 -0.52 -12.28
N ASN A 52 -1.93 -0.82 -11.19
CA ASN A 52 -2.50 -1.45 -10.00
C ASN A 52 -2.25 -0.57 -8.78
N GLY A 53 -3.30 -0.30 -8.02
CA GLY A 53 -3.14 0.28 -6.69
C GLY A 53 -2.61 -0.74 -5.69
N THR A 54 -1.82 -0.26 -4.74
CA THR A 54 -1.32 -1.03 -3.60
C THR A 54 -2.09 -0.65 -2.35
N CYS A 55 -2.21 -1.59 -1.41
CA CYS A 55 -2.86 -1.35 -0.12
C CYS A 55 -1.82 -0.99 0.94
N ALA A 56 -1.93 0.21 1.51
CA ALA A 56 -1.02 0.67 2.55
C ALA A 56 -1.72 1.62 3.55
N PRO A 57 -1.15 1.83 4.75
CA PRO A 57 -1.60 2.89 5.65
C PRO A 57 -1.47 4.26 4.98
N ALA A 58 -2.55 5.03 4.99
CA ALA A 58 -2.56 6.37 4.42
C ALA A 58 -3.52 7.29 5.22
N PRO A 59 -3.26 8.61 5.24
CA PRO A 59 -4.06 9.55 6.02
C PRO A 59 -5.54 9.55 5.61
N ASN A 60 -6.38 10.05 6.51
CA ASN A 60 -7.81 10.16 6.21
C ASN A 60 -8.07 11.28 5.21
N ILE A 61 -8.94 11.01 4.25
CA ILE A 61 -9.26 11.92 3.16
C ILE A 61 -10.74 12.27 3.18
N ASN A 62 -11.07 13.52 2.86
CA ASN A 62 -12.44 14.01 2.90
C ASN A 62 -13.24 13.58 1.65
N GLY A 63 -12.61 13.65 0.48
CA GLY A 63 -13.18 13.26 -0.82
C GLY A 63 -13.04 11.77 -1.15
N PRO A 64 -13.60 11.32 -2.29
CA PRO A 64 -13.49 9.92 -2.73
C PRO A 64 -12.06 9.52 -3.10
N VAL A 65 -11.29 10.48 -3.61
CA VAL A 65 -9.87 10.37 -3.94
C VAL A 65 -9.17 11.65 -3.48
N ASP A 66 -7.96 11.52 -2.97
CA ASP A 66 -7.04 12.62 -2.69
C ASP A 66 -5.79 12.52 -3.58
N TYR A 67 -5.10 13.64 -3.74
CA TYR A 67 -3.98 13.79 -4.65
C TYR A 67 -2.80 14.46 -3.95
N ILE A 68 -1.63 13.83 -4.05
CA ILE A 68 -0.37 14.40 -3.60
C ILE A 68 0.49 14.70 -4.84
N ALA A 69 0.79 15.98 -5.03
CA ALA A 69 1.63 16.44 -6.12
C ALA A 69 3.02 15.78 -6.10
N PRO A 70 3.65 15.54 -7.28
CA PRO A 70 4.93 14.87 -7.37
C PRO A 70 6.02 15.52 -6.51
N SER A 71 6.10 16.85 -6.48
CA SER A 71 7.10 17.56 -5.67
C SER A 71 7.00 17.25 -4.17
N LYS A 72 5.77 17.25 -3.64
CA LYS A 72 5.49 16.93 -2.24
C LYS A 72 5.74 15.44 -1.95
N TRP A 73 5.32 14.57 -2.85
CA TRP A 73 5.51 13.12 -2.67
C TRP A 73 6.99 12.72 -2.70
N ARG A 74 7.75 13.27 -3.66
CA ARG A 74 9.21 13.12 -3.75
C ARG A 74 9.90 13.59 -2.49
N GLN A 75 9.49 14.73 -1.92
CA GLN A 75 10.07 15.22 -0.68
C GLN A 75 9.86 14.24 0.48
N LEU A 76 8.67 13.64 0.60
CA LEU A 76 8.37 12.67 1.66
C LEU A 76 9.20 11.38 1.52
N ILE A 77 9.28 10.82 0.32
CA ILE A 77 10.09 9.60 0.08
C ILE A 77 11.57 9.88 0.28
N ARG A 78 12.07 11.02 -0.21
CA ARG A 78 13.47 11.42 -0.04
C ARG A 78 13.82 11.47 1.44
N LYS A 79 13.00 12.16 2.24
CA LYS A 79 13.20 12.24 3.69
C LYS A 79 13.22 10.85 4.33
N PHE A 80 12.27 9.98 3.98
CA PHE A 80 12.26 8.59 4.47
C PHE A 80 13.56 7.85 4.15
N ARG A 81 14.01 7.89 2.89
CA ARG A 81 15.23 7.19 2.45
C ARG A 81 16.50 7.73 3.12
N GLU A 82 16.55 9.03 3.41
CA GLU A 82 17.64 9.66 4.16
C GLU A 82 17.65 9.20 5.62
N GLU A 83 16.50 9.19 6.30
CA GLU A 83 16.37 8.80 7.71
C GLU A 83 16.70 7.31 7.96
N ILE A 84 16.32 6.43 7.03
CA ILE A 84 16.62 4.98 7.16
C ILE A 84 18.03 4.61 6.65
N GLY A 85 18.76 5.56 6.06
CA GLY A 85 20.14 5.35 5.61
C GLY A 85 20.29 4.61 4.27
N CYS A 86 19.39 4.84 3.31
CA CYS A 86 19.52 4.30 1.95
C CYS A 86 20.74 4.86 1.20
N SER A 87 21.14 4.17 0.13
CA SER A 87 22.27 4.63 -0.67
C SER A 87 21.94 5.91 -1.47
N PRO A 88 22.92 6.77 -1.80
CA PRO A 88 22.69 7.99 -2.59
C PRO A 88 22.02 7.73 -3.94
N LYS A 89 22.36 6.59 -4.57
CA LYS A 89 21.74 6.16 -5.84
C LYS A 89 20.25 5.86 -5.70
N GLU A 90 19.82 5.33 -4.57
CA GLU A 90 18.40 5.06 -4.29
C GLU A 90 17.65 6.33 -3.94
N ILE A 91 18.30 7.27 -3.25
CA ILE A 91 17.74 8.60 -2.97
C ILE A 91 17.51 9.37 -4.28
N GLU A 92 18.45 9.31 -5.24
CA GLU A 92 18.33 9.99 -6.53
C GLU A 92 17.18 9.43 -7.40
N LYS A 93 16.85 8.14 -7.27
CA LYS A 93 15.71 7.53 -8.00
C LYS A 93 14.37 8.19 -7.70
N VAL A 94 14.26 8.92 -6.58
CA VAL A 94 13.03 9.61 -6.20
C VAL A 94 12.60 10.66 -7.25
N GLU A 95 13.54 11.24 -8.01
CA GLU A 95 13.21 12.22 -9.06
C GLU A 95 12.29 11.69 -10.16
N LYS A 96 12.26 10.37 -10.34
CA LYS A 96 11.41 9.70 -11.33
C LYS A 96 10.01 9.39 -10.81
N VAL A 97 9.77 9.52 -9.51
CA VAL A 97 8.49 9.22 -8.88
C VAL A 97 7.46 10.27 -9.31
N GLN A 98 6.24 9.82 -9.61
CA GLN A 98 5.14 10.67 -10.06
C GLN A 98 4.28 11.13 -8.88
N GLU A 99 3.08 11.63 -9.16
CA GLU A 99 2.08 11.91 -8.14
C GLU A 99 1.62 10.64 -7.42
N LEU A 100 1.03 10.83 -6.25
CA LEU A 100 0.35 9.76 -5.53
C LEU A 100 -1.13 10.09 -5.38
N TYR A 101 -1.98 9.12 -5.66
CA TYR A 101 -3.41 9.20 -5.39
C TYR A 101 -3.77 8.27 -4.23
N ILE A 102 -4.75 8.68 -3.42
CA ILE A 102 -5.23 7.93 -2.26
C ILE A 102 -6.75 7.77 -2.38
N CYS A 103 -7.27 6.55 -2.24
CA CYS A 103 -8.71 6.29 -2.21
C CYS A 103 -9.31 6.38 -0.81
N LYS A 104 -10.59 6.75 -0.76
CA LYS A 104 -11.38 6.73 0.48
C LYS A 104 -11.80 5.31 0.86
N GLU A 105 -12.12 4.49 -0.13
CA GLU A 105 -12.57 3.12 0.07
C GLU A 105 -11.45 2.23 0.62
N ARG A 106 -11.83 1.27 1.48
CA ARG A 106 -10.88 0.29 2.03
C ARG A 106 -10.35 -0.59 0.91
N CYS A 107 -9.06 -0.84 0.97
CA CYS A 107 -8.37 -1.64 -0.02
C CYS A 107 -8.75 -3.11 0.14
N SER A 108 -9.48 -3.68 -0.81
CA SER A 108 -9.77 -5.12 -0.85
C SER A 108 -8.69 -5.82 -1.67
N HIS A 109 -8.01 -6.81 -1.09
CA HIS A 109 -6.97 -7.63 -1.74
C HIS A 109 -7.45 -8.43 -2.97
N ALA A 110 -8.70 -8.28 -3.43
CA ALA A 110 -9.31 -9.10 -4.48
C ALA A 110 -10.24 -8.34 -5.45
N GLY A 111 -10.10 -7.02 -5.63
CA GLY A 111 -10.75 -6.29 -6.74
C GLY A 111 -12.29 -6.31 -6.79
N VAL A 112 -12.97 -6.77 -5.73
CA VAL A 112 -14.43 -6.74 -5.63
C VAL A 112 -14.75 -5.81 -4.48
N GLY A 113 -14.98 -4.54 -4.80
CA GLY A 113 -15.56 -3.60 -3.85
C GLY A 113 -16.92 -4.10 -3.35
N TYR A 114 -17.47 -3.46 -2.32
CA TYR A 114 -18.77 -3.87 -1.76
C TYR A 114 -19.87 -3.95 -2.82
N ILE A 115 -19.82 -3.11 -3.84
CA ILE A 115 -20.82 -3.05 -4.92
C ILE A 115 -20.91 -4.40 -5.67
N PRO A 116 -19.86 -4.91 -6.32
CA PRO A 116 -19.96 -6.20 -7.00
C PRO A 116 -20.21 -7.39 -6.04
N SER A 117 -19.78 -7.33 -4.77
CA SER A 117 -20.18 -8.34 -3.77
C SER A 117 -21.69 -8.31 -3.47
N ILE A 118 -22.28 -7.12 -3.32
CA ILE A 118 -23.72 -6.94 -3.12
C ILE A 118 -24.50 -7.47 -4.33
N PHE A 119 -24.02 -7.21 -5.56
CA PHE A 119 -24.65 -7.74 -6.76
C PHE A 119 -24.67 -9.28 -6.78
N ILE A 120 -23.56 -9.93 -6.43
CA ILE A 120 -23.48 -11.40 -6.36
C ILE A 120 -24.41 -11.94 -5.26
N MET A 121 -24.44 -11.31 -4.08
CA MET A 121 -25.33 -11.75 -3.00
C MET A 121 -26.81 -11.55 -3.39
N SER A 122 -27.13 -10.46 -4.07
CA SER A 122 -28.49 -10.19 -4.55
C SER A 122 -28.94 -11.21 -5.59
N THR A 123 -28.08 -11.64 -6.51
CA THR A 123 -28.45 -12.66 -7.52
C THR A 123 -28.65 -14.02 -6.88
N ILE A 124 -27.86 -14.39 -5.88
CA ILE A 124 -28.04 -15.62 -5.11
C ILE A 124 -29.38 -15.61 -4.36
N LEU A 125 -29.69 -14.52 -3.64
CA LEU A 125 -30.97 -14.38 -2.91
C LEU A 125 -32.17 -14.43 -3.85
N PHE A 126 -32.09 -13.78 -5.01
CA PHE A 126 -33.15 -13.80 -6.02
C PHE A 126 -33.36 -15.21 -6.59
N SER A 127 -32.28 -15.93 -6.87
CA SER A 127 -32.33 -17.32 -7.37
C SER A 127 -32.93 -18.28 -6.34
N TRP A 128 -32.66 -18.05 -5.06
CA TRP A 128 -33.23 -18.85 -3.98
C TRP A 128 -34.72 -18.57 -3.78
N ALA A 129 -35.12 -17.29 -3.86
CA ALA A 129 -36.52 -16.88 -3.76
C ALA A 129 -37.39 -17.45 -4.89
N THR A 130 -36.89 -17.46 -6.13
CA THR A 130 -37.61 -18.05 -7.27
C THR A 130 -37.66 -19.58 -7.24
N PHE A 131 -36.71 -20.24 -6.56
CA PHE A 131 -36.72 -21.70 -6.40
C PHE A 131 -37.68 -22.16 -5.27
N ILE A 132 -37.89 -21.34 -4.24
CA ILE A 132 -38.74 -21.68 -3.08
C ILE A 132 -40.20 -21.27 -3.26
N LEU A 133 -40.51 -20.26 -4.08
CA LEU A 133 -41.87 -20.00 -4.54
C LEU A 133 -42.08 -20.66 -5.91
N PRO A 134 -42.52 -21.94 -5.99
CA PRO A 134 -43.13 -22.42 -7.21
C PRO A 134 -44.45 -21.66 -7.36
N SER A 135 -44.60 -20.96 -8.48
CA SER A 135 -45.93 -20.51 -8.92
C SER A 135 -46.78 -21.70 -9.34
#